data_AF-A0A1C0UTZ2-F1
#
_entry.id   AF-A0A1C0UTZ2-F1
#
_cell.length_a   1.000
_cell.length_b   1.000
_cell.length_c   1.000
_cell.angle_alpha   90.00
_cell.angle_beta   90.00
_cell.angle_gamma   90.00
#
_symmetry.space_group_name_H-M   'P 1'
#
loop_
_entity.id
_entity.type
_entity.pdbx_description
1 polymer ?
#
loop_
_entity_poly.entity_id
_entity_poly.type
_entity_poly.pdbx_seq_one_letter_code
_entity_poly.pdbx_strand_id
1 'polypeptide(L)' 'MPAKLQEQLTSADAEVILGCLPERIREALIIRATEIEYPVEAIIEMAIASFLDTEALGFTDCKPGRGQ' A
#
# COMPACT_ATOMS: atom_id res chain seq x y z
N MET A 1 -22.84 11.57 -11.96
CA MET A 1 -22.67 11.65 -10.50
C MET A 1 -21.19 11.89 -10.26
N PRO A 2 -20.74 13.04 -9.70
CA PRO A 2 -19.31 13.21 -9.47
C PRO A 2 -18.94 12.29 -8.30
N ALA A 3 -18.14 11.26 -8.58
CA ALA A 3 -17.60 10.37 -7.58
C ALA A 3 -16.70 11.19 -6.64
N LYS A 4 -16.88 10.98 -5.35
CA LYS A 4 -16.33 11.72 -4.23
C LYS A 4 -14.80 11.78 -4.27
N LEU A 5 -14.25 13.00 -4.25
CA LEU A 5 -12.88 13.32 -3.84
C LEU A 5 -12.60 13.06 -2.33
N GLN A 6 -13.48 12.34 -1.62
CA GLN A 6 -13.42 12.14 -0.16
C GLN A 6 -12.82 10.79 0.28
N GLU A 7 -12.41 9.95 -0.66
CA GLU A 7 -11.90 8.61 -0.37
C GLU A 7 -10.38 8.49 -0.64
N GLN A 8 -9.68 9.62 -0.69
CA GLN A 8 -8.22 9.67 -0.88
C GLN A 8 -7.52 10.12 0.40
N LEU A 9 -6.47 9.39 0.77
CA LEU A 9 -5.58 9.68 1.88
C LEU A 9 -4.93 11.04 1.64
N THR A 10 -5.04 11.93 2.63
CA THR A 10 -4.40 13.23 2.53
C THR A 10 -2.89 13.09 2.71
N SER A 11 -2.11 14.02 2.16
CA SER A 11 -0.65 14.00 2.35
C SER A 11 -0.26 14.09 3.84
N ALA A 12 -1.05 14.80 4.65
CA ALA A 12 -0.85 14.87 6.11
C ALA A 12 -1.07 13.51 6.80
N ASP A 13 -2.13 12.78 6.42
CA ASP A 13 -2.40 11.44 6.97
C ASP A 13 -1.34 10.44 6.51
N ALA A 14 -0.86 10.56 5.26
CA ALA A 14 0.23 9.75 4.73
C ALA A 14 1.52 9.94 5.53
N GLU A 15 1.88 11.17 5.88
CA GLU A 15 3.05 11.46 6.73
C GLU A 15 2.92 10.81 8.11
N VAL A 16 1.74 10.88 8.74
CA VAL A 16 1.48 10.23 10.03
C VAL A 16 1.65 8.71 9.91
N ILE A 17 1.07 8.08 8.88
CA ILE A 17 1.20 6.64 8.65
C ILE A 17 2.66 6.26 8.44
N LEU A 18 3.40 6.96 7.57
CA LEU A 18 4.82 6.70 7.31
C LEU A 18 5.68 6.86 8.57
N GLY A 19 5.31 7.79 9.47
CA GLY A 19 5.95 7.99 10.76
C GLY A 19 5.77 6.81 11.73
N CYS A 20 4.67 6.07 11.62
CA CYS A 20 4.40 4.89 12.45
C CYS A 20 5.03 3.59 11.91
N LEU A 21 5.51 3.58 10.67
CA LEU A 21 6.07 2.39 10.05
C LEU A 21 7.56 2.17 10.39
N PRO A 22 8.02 0.92 10.49
CA PRO A 22 9.43 0.59 10.50
C PRO A 22 10.15 1.19 9.27
N GLU A 23 11.40 1.61 9.47
CA GLU A 23 12.20 2.31 8.45
C GLU A 23 12.21 1.59 7.09
N ARG A 24 12.47 0.28 7.10
CA ARG A 24 12.45 -0.56 5.89
C ARG A 24 11.14 -0.44 5.08
N ILE A 25 9.99 -0.38 5.75
CA ILE A 25 8.68 -0.32 5.07
C ILE A 25 8.43 1.08 4.52
N ARG A 26 8.73 2.12 5.31
CA ARG A 26 8.65 3.51 4.87
C ARG A 26 9.50 3.75 3.62
N GLU A 27 10.76 3.31 3.63
CA GLU A 27 11.65 3.45 2.47
C GLU A 27 11.11 2.74 1.24
N ALA A 28 10.62 1.50 1.39
CA ALA A 28 10.05 0.75 0.27
C ALA A 28 8.86 1.46 -0.38
N LEU A 29 7.97 2.07 0.43
CA LEU A 29 6.83 2.84 -0.08
C LEU A 29 7.29 4.09 -0.83
N ILE A 30 8.27 4.83 -0.30
CA ILE A 30 8.81 6.05 -0.93
C ILE A 30 9.56 5.74 -2.22
N ILE A 31 10.38 4.68 -2.23
CA ILE A 31 11.08 4.21 -3.43
C ILE A 31 10.05 3.86 -4.48
N ARG A 32 9.01 3.09 -4.12
CA ARG A 32 7.98 2.69 -5.08
C ARG A 32 7.21 3.88 -5.64
N ALA A 33 6.88 4.87 -4.81
CA ALA A 33 6.26 6.12 -5.22
C ALA A 33 7.12 6.85 -6.26
N THR A 34 8.43 6.90 -6.02
CA THR A 34 9.39 7.53 -6.92
C THR A 34 9.53 6.76 -8.23
N GLU A 35 9.64 5.44 -8.18
CA GLU A 35 9.81 4.57 -9.37
C GLU A 35 8.66 4.69 -10.38
N ILE A 36 7.44 4.84 -9.89
CA ILE A 36 6.26 4.89 -10.76
C ILE A 36 5.69 6.31 -10.91
N GLU A 37 6.38 7.31 -10.35
CA GLU A 37 6.01 8.74 -10.38
C GLU A 37 4.61 9.04 -9.79
N TYR A 38 4.26 8.37 -8.69
CA TYR A 38 2.98 8.56 -8.00
C TYR A 38 3.19 9.21 -6.64
N PRO A 39 2.19 9.94 -6.12
CA PRO A 39 2.25 10.46 -4.77
C PRO A 39 2.26 9.31 -3.75
N VAL A 40 2.96 9.51 -2.63
CA VAL A 40 3.18 8.45 -1.64
C VAL A 40 1.87 8.01 -0.98
N GLU A 41 0.93 8.93 -0.80
CA GLU A 41 -0.44 8.65 -0.36
C GLU A 41 -1.14 7.63 -1.26
N ALA A 42 -1.03 7.75 -2.58
CA ALA A 42 -1.64 6.80 -3.51
C ALA A 42 -0.97 5.43 -3.44
N ILE A 43 0.34 5.35 -3.22
CA ILE A 43 1.03 4.08 -3.03
C ILE A 43 0.58 3.38 -1.74
N ILE A 44 0.42 4.14 -0.66
CA ILE A 44 -0.09 3.61 0.61
C ILE A 44 -1.50 3.05 0.42
N GLU A 45 -2.37 3.80 -0.24
CA GLU A 45 -3.73 3.35 -0.56
C GLU A 45 -3.74 2.11 -1.44
N MET A 46 -2.97 2.10 -2.53
CA MET A 46 -2.87 0.95 -3.43
C MET A 46 -2.34 -0.28 -2.70
N ALA A 47 -1.37 -0.13 -1.80
CA ALA A 47 -0.84 -1.22 -1.00
C ALA A 47 -1.90 -1.79 -0.04
N ILE A 48 -2.65 -0.92 0.64
CA ILE A 48 -3.73 -1.33 1.56
C ILE A 48 -4.88 -1.96 0.78
N ALA A 49 -5.34 -1.33 -0.30
CA ALA A 49 -6.42 -1.83 -1.14
C ALA A 49 -6.05 -3.18 -1.76
N SER A 50 -4.83 -3.32 -2.28
CA SER A 50 -4.31 -4.59 -2.81
C SER A 50 -4.24 -5.67 -1.73
N PHE A 51 -3.84 -5.33 -0.51
CA PHE A 51 -3.84 -6.30 0.60
C PHE A 51 -5.24 -6.73 1.04
N LEU A 52 -6.21 -5.82 1.01
CA LEU A 52 -7.59 -6.07 1.40
C LEU A 52 -8.42 -6.74 0.31
N ASP A 53 -7.98 -6.67 -0.94
CA ASP A 53 -8.59 -7.38 -2.05
C ASP A 53 -8.45 -8.89 -1.86
N THR A 54 -9.57 -9.57 -1.62
CA THR A 54 -9.62 -11.02 -1.39
C THR A 54 -9.24 -11.84 -2.62
N GLU A 55 -9.21 -11.21 -3.81
CA GLU A 55 -8.72 -11.83 -5.04
C GLU A 55 -7.23 -11.55 -5.29
N ALA A 56 -6.60 -10.65 -4.52
CA ALA A 56 -5.16 -10.45 -4.58
C ALA A 56 -4.43 -11.65 -3.98
N LEU A 57 -3.49 -12.21 -4.74
CA LEU A 57 -2.71 -13.38 -4.35
C LEU A 57 -1.99 -13.14 -3.02
N GLY A 58 -2.45 -13.82 -1.98
CA GLY A 58 -1.91 -13.73 -0.63
C GLY A 58 -0.89 -14.84 -0.34
N PHE A 59 -0.19 -14.72 0.79
CA PHE A 59 0.71 -15.79 1.29
C PHE A 59 -0.01 -17.16 1.45
N THR A 60 -1.33 -17.16 1.65
CA THR A 60 -2.18 -18.36 1.70
C THR A 60 -2.27 -19.10 0.38
N ASP A 61 -2.17 -18.39 -0.75
CA ASP A 61 -2.21 -19.00 -2.09
C ASP A 61 -0.88 -19.64 -2.48
N CYS A 62 0.22 -19.16 -1.90
CA CYS A 62 1.56 -19.69 -2.15
C CYS A 62 1.83 -21.08 -1.55
N LYS A 63 0.95 -21.62 -0.69
CA LYS A 63 1.11 -22.91 0.03
C LYS A 63 2.59 -23.28 0.31
N PRO A 64 3.36 -22.45 1.04
CA PRO A 64 4.74 -22.81 1.38
C PRO A 64 4.72 -24.01 2.31
N GLY A 65 5.06 -25.20 1.79
CA GLY A 65 5.07 -26.46 2.54
C GLY A 65 4.40 -27.67 1.88
N ARG A 66 3.82 -27.57 0.66
CA ARG A 66 3.44 -28.77 -0.12
C ARG A 66 4.66 -29.42 -0.76
N GLY A 67 5.49 -30.06 0.07
CA GLY A 67 6.69 -30.77 -0.36
C GLY A 67 7.45 -31.49 0.76
N GLN A 68 6.83 -31.69 1.93
CA GLN A 68 7.31 -32.58 2.99
C GLN A 68 6.40 -33.80 3.06
#